data_AF-A0A840CK53-F1
#
_entry.id   AF-A0A840CK53-F1
#
_cell.length_a   1.000
_cell.length_b   1.000
_cell.length_c   1.000
_cell.angle_alpha   90.00
_cell.angle_beta   90.00
_cell.angle_gamma   90.00
#
_symmetry.space_group_name_H-M   'P 1'
#
loop_
_entity.id
_entity.type
_entity.pdbx_description
1 polymer ?
#
loop_
_entity_poly.entity_id
_entity_poly.type
_entity_poly.pdbx_seq_one_letter_code
_entity_poly.pdbx_strand_id
1 'polypeptide(L)'
;MKNISIFIILFFFICCTSKNKDIAETDNTSYLDGIIPLMDAFAKDTSTIFVWNGNKSKPISHYEDDPLTHIVGKFIDGTQIFALDYAPTDTLINFYRFEQNKWKRVGSYRAIEDSMTFLVGFIDMDNDTKNEIIVRTPPNMNGNTWQDVFRYSADNDSIEYAGNFSTDYEIRKDNKTVEETYEGSWYMTPTKTLYQWHNNKLIRIKHIELELADSDISKDDRIFRYYENPTLDKDTLILKIEVPYTGRKYEDMWKNFFSN
;
A
#
# COMPACT_ATOMS: atom_id res chain seq x y z
N MET A 1 16.42 -11.16 48.22
CA MET A 1 16.50 -11.36 46.76
C MET A 1 15.08 -11.38 46.24
N LYS A 2 14.65 -10.32 45.55
CA LYS A 2 13.29 -10.19 45.01
C LYS A 2 13.24 -10.92 43.67
N ASN A 3 12.30 -11.87 43.54
CA ASN A 3 12.02 -12.57 42.29
C ASN A 3 11.57 -11.56 41.23
N ILE A 4 12.37 -11.42 40.17
CA ILE A 4 11.98 -10.70 38.97
C ILE A 4 11.25 -11.72 38.10
N SER A 5 9.92 -11.66 38.11
CA SER A 5 9.09 -12.37 37.14
C SER A 5 9.17 -11.63 35.81
N ILE A 6 9.85 -12.22 34.83
CA ILE A 6 9.87 -11.75 33.45
C ILE A 6 8.53 -12.16 32.83
N PHE A 7 7.62 -11.21 32.63
CA PHE A 7 6.45 -11.39 31.79
C PHE A 7 6.87 -11.20 30.33
N ILE A 8 7.02 -12.30 29.60
CA ILE A 8 7.14 -12.27 28.14
C ILE A 8 5.71 -12.15 27.59
N ILE A 9 5.32 -10.94 27.18
CA ILE A 9 4.10 -10.74 26.41
C ILE A 9 4.45 -11.15 24.96
N LEU A 10 4.14 -12.41 24.62
CA LEU A 10 4.10 -12.84 23.22
C LEU A 10 2.89 -12.19 22.55
N PHE A 11 3.13 -11.11 21.80
CA PHE A 11 2.18 -10.70 20.77
C PHE A 11 2.16 -11.79 19.70
N PHE A 12 1.15 -12.66 19.76
CA PHE A 12 0.77 -13.45 18.60
C PHE A 12 0.21 -12.49 17.56
N PHE A 13 1.08 -12.00 16.66
CA PHE A 13 0.62 -11.70 15.32
C PHE A 13 0.07 -13.01 14.78
N ILE A 14 -1.25 -13.08 14.71
CA ILE A 14 -1.93 -14.09 13.90
C ILE A 14 -1.38 -13.86 12.51
N CYS A 15 -0.41 -14.69 12.10
CA CYS A 15 -0.17 -14.95 10.70
C CYS A 15 -1.49 -15.47 10.16
N CYS A 16 -2.31 -14.57 9.63
CA CYS A 16 -3.33 -14.93 8.68
C CYS A 16 -2.60 -15.48 7.47
N THR A 17 -2.25 -16.77 7.54
CA THR A 17 -2.11 -17.59 6.34
C THR A 17 -3.39 -17.39 5.56
N SER A 18 -3.30 -16.66 4.45
CA SER A 18 -4.40 -16.44 3.53
C SER A 18 -4.97 -17.81 3.17
N LYS A 19 -6.16 -18.12 3.70
CA LYS A 19 -6.93 -19.25 3.20
C LYS A 19 -7.33 -18.87 1.78
N ASN A 20 -6.59 -19.38 0.80
CA ASN A 20 -7.06 -19.53 -0.57
C ASN A 20 -8.29 -20.45 -0.51
N LYS A 21 -9.46 -19.86 -0.23
CA LYS A 21 -10.73 -20.46 -0.61
C LYS A 21 -10.80 -20.29 -2.12
N ASP A 22 -11.01 -21.39 -2.85
CA ASP A 22 -11.27 -21.38 -4.28
C ASP A 22 -12.31 -20.29 -4.61
N ILE A 23 -11.84 -19.23 -5.26
CA ILE A 23 -12.64 -18.07 -5.60
C ILE A 23 -13.34 -18.40 -6.92
N ALA A 24 -14.67 -18.41 -6.91
CA ALA A 24 -15.45 -18.56 -8.14
C ALA A 24 -15.06 -17.43 -9.11
N GLU A 25 -14.69 -17.79 -10.34
CA GLU A 25 -14.30 -16.86 -11.39
C GLU A 25 -15.51 -16.00 -11.80
N THR A 26 -15.50 -14.73 -11.41
CA THR A 26 -16.32 -13.71 -12.05
C THR A 26 -15.51 -13.15 -13.22
N ASP A 27 -15.54 -13.86 -14.36
CA ASP A 27 -14.88 -13.42 -15.59
C ASP A 27 -15.70 -12.28 -16.21
N ASN A 28 -15.59 -11.07 -15.66
CA ASN A 28 -16.25 -9.89 -16.22
C ASN A 28 -15.40 -9.27 -17.34
N THR A 29 -14.87 -10.10 -18.25
CA THR A 29 -13.99 -9.67 -19.34
C THR A 29 -14.72 -8.85 -20.39
N SER A 30 -16.06 -8.82 -20.39
CA SER A 30 -16.87 -8.11 -21.39
C SER A 30 -16.52 -6.61 -21.51
N TYR A 31 -16.19 -5.95 -20.39
CA TYR A 31 -15.68 -4.58 -20.38
C TYR A 31 -14.29 -4.51 -21.04
N LEU A 32 -13.37 -5.38 -20.60
CA LEU A 32 -11.98 -5.40 -21.07
C LEU A 32 -11.92 -5.71 -22.57
N ASP A 33 -12.75 -6.63 -23.04
CA ASP A 33 -12.88 -6.99 -24.46
C ASP A 33 -13.39 -5.80 -25.29
N GLY A 34 -14.32 -5.02 -24.74
CA GLY A 34 -14.87 -3.82 -25.38
C GLY A 34 -13.86 -2.70 -25.63
N ILE A 35 -12.77 -2.64 -24.84
CA ILE A 35 -11.74 -1.60 -24.96
C ILE A 35 -10.48 -2.05 -25.72
N ILE A 36 -10.37 -3.33 -26.12
CA ILE A 36 -9.25 -3.86 -26.92
C ILE A 36 -8.89 -2.96 -28.11
N PRO A 37 -9.84 -2.47 -28.93
CA PRO A 37 -9.52 -1.64 -30.10
C PRO A 37 -8.77 -0.34 -29.78
N LEU A 38 -8.73 0.06 -28.50
CA LEU A 38 -8.15 1.31 -28.03
C LEU A 38 -6.76 1.11 -27.40
N MET A 39 -6.40 -0.13 -27.07
CA MET A 39 -5.18 -0.43 -26.33
C MET A 39 -3.92 -0.12 -27.14
N ASP A 40 -3.94 -0.30 -28.47
CA ASP A 40 -2.81 0.07 -29.34
C ASP A 40 -2.51 1.57 -29.34
N ALA A 41 -3.56 2.41 -29.25
CA ALA A 41 -3.41 3.84 -29.13
C ALA A 41 -2.92 4.22 -27.73
N PHE A 42 -3.49 3.60 -26.69
CA PHE A 42 -3.09 3.83 -25.31
C PHE A 42 -1.64 3.41 -25.03
N ALA A 43 -1.16 2.31 -25.61
CA ALA A 43 0.23 1.86 -25.53
C ALA A 43 1.22 2.97 -25.91
N LYS A 44 0.88 3.72 -26.97
CA LYS A 44 1.71 4.78 -27.57
C LYS A 44 1.52 6.15 -26.92
N ASP A 45 0.48 6.31 -26.09
CA ASP A 45 0.19 7.56 -25.38
C ASP A 45 1.26 7.83 -24.29
N THR A 46 1.30 9.02 -23.70
CA THR A 46 2.19 9.30 -22.54
C THR A 46 1.52 9.07 -21.20
N SER A 47 0.18 8.96 -21.20
CA SER A 47 -0.64 8.74 -20.01
C SER A 47 -0.44 7.34 -19.48
N THR A 48 -0.32 7.21 -18.16
CA THR A 48 -0.15 5.93 -17.47
C THR A 48 -1.48 5.29 -17.09
N ILE A 49 -2.59 6.02 -17.17
CA ILE A 49 -3.93 5.55 -16.81
C ILE A 49 -4.91 5.83 -17.94
N PHE A 50 -5.74 4.84 -18.23
CA PHE A 50 -6.87 4.90 -19.15
C PHE A 50 -8.16 4.66 -18.38
N VAL A 51 -9.06 5.65 -18.43
CA VAL A 51 -10.41 5.53 -17.86
C VAL A 51 -11.43 5.53 -18.99
N TRP A 52 -12.32 4.53 -18.93
CA TRP A 52 -13.46 4.38 -19.83
C TRP A 52 -14.76 4.44 -19.04
N ASN A 53 -15.57 5.47 -19.29
CA ASN A 53 -16.87 5.64 -18.64
C ASN A 53 -18.02 5.52 -19.67
N GLY A 54 -18.02 4.43 -20.43
CA GLY A 54 -18.99 4.14 -21.48
C GLY A 54 -18.69 4.86 -22.80
N ASN A 55 -19.12 6.12 -22.94
CA ASN A 55 -19.01 6.87 -24.20
C ASN A 55 -17.84 7.87 -24.22
N LYS A 56 -17.06 7.92 -23.15
CA LYS A 56 -15.91 8.82 -23.01
C LYS A 56 -14.72 8.03 -22.51
N SER A 57 -13.69 7.95 -23.34
CA SER A 57 -12.34 7.61 -22.93
C SER A 57 -11.59 8.89 -22.59
N LYS A 58 -10.88 8.90 -21.47
CA LYS A 58 -9.92 9.96 -21.16
C LYS A 58 -8.63 9.33 -20.64
N PRO A 59 -7.51 9.50 -21.36
CA PRO A 59 -6.19 9.32 -20.77
C PRO A 59 -6.03 10.33 -19.64
N ILE A 60 -5.56 9.89 -18.48
CA ILE A 60 -5.31 10.75 -17.32
C ILE A 60 -4.01 10.34 -16.64
N SER A 61 -3.39 11.29 -15.94
CA SER A 61 -2.16 11.04 -15.15
C SER A 61 -2.45 10.65 -13.70
N HIS A 62 -3.65 10.97 -13.20
CA HIS A 62 -4.13 10.66 -11.85
C HIS A 62 -5.66 10.57 -11.87
N TYR A 63 -6.23 9.66 -11.09
CA TYR A 63 -7.67 9.53 -10.91
C TYR A 63 -8.05 9.64 -9.43
N GLU A 64 -8.84 10.65 -9.09
CA GLU A 64 -9.18 10.96 -7.70
C GLU A 64 -10.70 10.99 -7.42
N ASP A 65 -11.56 10.93 -8.45
CA ASP A 65 -12.91 11.52 -8.32
C ASP A 65 -14.12 10.60 -8.61
N ASP A 66 -13.97 9.29 -8.85
CA ASP A 66 -15.16 8.42 -9.00
C ASP A 66 -14.89 6.96 -8.58
N PRO A 67 -15.89 6.22 -8.08
CA PRO A 67 -15.81 4.77 -7.98
C PRO A 67 -15.74 4.11 -9.34
N LEU A 68 -14.55 3.71 -9.76
CA LEU A 68 -14.42 2.86 -10.95
C LEU A 68 -14.38 1.40 -10.54
N THR A 69 -15.27 0.63 -11.15
CA THR A 69 -15.24 -0.83 -11.11
C THR A 69 -14.15 -1.40 -12.03
N HIS A 70 -13.68 -0.63 -13.01
CA HIS A 70 -12.66 -1.07 -13.96
C HIS A 70 -11.66 0.07 -14.26
N ILE A 71 -10.38 -0.22 -14.12
CA ILE A 71 -9.29 0.73 -14.37
C ILE A 71 -8.23 0.06 -15.23
N VAL A 72 -7.75 0.73 -16.27
CA VAL A 72 -6.61 0.25 -17.06
C VAL A 72 -5.44 1.20 -16.87
N GLY A 73 -4.25 0.66 -16.68
CA GLY A 73 -3.01 1.43 -16.61
C GLY A 73 -1.88 0.75 -17.38
N LYS A 74 -0.72 1.40 -17.37
CA LYS A 74 0.49 0.85 -17.98
C LYS A 74 1.73 1.26 -17.19
N PHE A 75 2.81 0.51 -17.36
CA PHE A 75 4.10 0.89 -16.80
C PHE A 75 4.68 2.14 -17.48
N ILE A 76 5.54 2.86 -16.75
CA ILE A 76 6.25 4.04 -17.26
C ILE A 76 7.11 3.70 -18.48
N ASP A 77 7.65 2.48 -18.56
CA ASP A 77 8.36 2.01 -19.76
C ASP A 77 7.46 1.91 -21.02
N GLY A 78 6.14 2.00 -20.86
CA GLY A 78 5.16 1.97 -21.95
C GLY A 78 5.01 0.63 -22.66
N THR A 79 5.66 -0.43 -22.16
CA THR A 79 5.73 -1.72 -22.86
C THR A 79 4.63 -2.67 -22.45
N GLN A 80 4.22 -2.66 -21.19
CA GLN A 80 3.20 -3.56 -20.65
C GLN A 80 1.99 -2.79 -20.15
N ILE A 81 0.81 -3.19 -20.65
CA ILE A 81 -0.48 -2.65 -20.26
C ILE A 81 -1.13 -3.63 -19.28
N PHE A 82 -1.58 -3.11 -18.15
CA PHE A 82 -2.28 -3.85 -17.12
C PHE A 82 -3.68 -3.29 -16.90
N ALA A 83 -4.63 -4.16 -16.61
CA ALA A 83 -5.95 -3.77 -16.17
C ALA A 83 -6.23 -4.32 -14.79
N LEU A 84 -6.98 -3.55 -14.03
CA LEU A 84 -7.56 -3.92 -12.76
C LEU A 84 -9.08 -3.97 -12.93
N ASP A 85 -9.65 -5.11 -12.59
CA ASP A 85 -11.09 -5.31 -12.49
C ASP A 85 -11.43 -5.52 -11.02
N TYR A 86 -12.37 -4.71 -10.52
CA TYR A 86 -12.85 -4.79 -9.16
C TYR A 86 -14.33 -5.14 -9.17
N ALA A 87 -14.68 -6.23 -8.52
CA ALA A 87 -16.07 -6.60 -8.27
C ALA A 87 -16.48 -6.11 -6.86
N PRO A 88 -17.34 -5.09 -6.75
CA PRO A 88 -17.74 -4.53 -5.45
C PRO A 88 -18.41 -5.56 -4.52
N THR A 89 -19.01 -6.59 -5.09
CA THR A 89 -19.78 -7.61 -4.37
C THR A 89 -18.92 -8.66 -3.67
N ASP A 90 -17.65 -8.82 -4.05
CA ASP A 90 -16.81 -9.91 -3.54
C ASP A 90 -15.42 -9.45 -3.05
N THR A 91 -15.17 -8.14 -2.98
CA THR A 91 -13.89 -7.53 -2.61
C THR A 91 -12.68 -8.04 -3.41
N LEU A 92 -12.91 -8.67 -4.56
CA LEU A 92 -11.86 -9.25 -5.40
C LEU A 92 -11.38 -8.21 -6.40
N ILE A 93 -10.06 -8.07 -6.41
CA ILE A 93 -9.31 -7.34 -7.40
C ILE A 93 -8.66 -8.37 -8.32
N ASN A 94 -9.00 -8.36 -9.60
CA ASN A 94 -8.37 -9.18 -10.62
C ASN A 94 -7.42 -8.32 -11.44
N PHE A 95 -6.23 -8.85 -11.71
CA PHE A 95 -5.22 -8.19 -12.52
C PHE A 95 -5.08 -8.89 -13.86
N TYR A 96 -5.04 -8.12 -14.94
CA TYR A 96 -4.90 -8.61 -16.29
C TYR A 96 -3.74 -7.92 -16.99
N ARG A 97 -3.05 -8.65 -17.87
CA ARG A 97 -2.09 -8.09 -18.83
C ARG A 97 -2.69 -8.15 -20.22
N PHE A 98 -2.49 -7.09 -21.01
CA PHE A 98 -2.81 -7.10 -22.42
C PHE A 98 -1.67 -7.73 -23.23
N GLU A 99 -1.94 -8.82 -23.94
CA GLU A 99 -0.97 -9.47 -24.83
C GLU A 99 -1.70 -10.06 -26.05
N GLN A 100 -1.10 -9.89 -27.24
CA GLN A 100 -1.63 -10.47 -28.48
C GLN A 100 -3.13 -10.20 -28.73
N ASN A 101 -3.58 -8.96 -28.50
CA ASN A 101 -4.98 -8.53 -28.60
C ASN A 101 -5.94 -9.30 -27.68
N LYS A 102 -5.47 -9.76 -26.53
CA LYS A 102 -6.27 -10.45 -25.51
C LYS A 102 -5.85 -10.04 -24.11
N TRP A 103 -6.77 -10.16 -23.17
CA TRP A 103 -6.50 -10.01 -21.76
C TRP A 103 -6.15 -11.37 -21.14
N LYS A 104 -5.01 -11.44 -20.46
CA LYS A 104 -4.59 -12.60 -19.68
C LYS A 104 -4.61 -12.22 -18.22
N ARG A 105 -5.36 -12.95 -17.39
CA ARG A 105 -5.31 -12.77 -15.93
C ARG A 105 -3.92 -13.15 -15.41
N VAL A 106 -3.31 -12.26 -14.65
CA VAL A 106 -1.94 -12.39 -14.10
C VAL A 106 -1.93 -12.28 -12.57
N GLY A 107 -3.08 -12.27 -11.93
CA GLY A 107 -3.15 -12.31 -10.48
C GLY A 107 -4.52 -11.91 -9.96
N SER A 108 -4.71 -12.11 -8.66
CA SER A 108 -5.85 -11.58 -7.93
C SER A 108 -5.51 -11.32 -6.49
N TYR A 109 -6.21 -10.37 -5.89
CA TYR A 109 -6.10 -10.03 -4.49
C TYR A 109 -7.48 -9.80 -3.91
N ARG A 110 -7.74 -10.34 -2.73
CA ARG A 110 -8.99 -10.10 -2.01
C ARG A 110 -8.73 -9.01 -0.98
N ALA A 111 -9.31 -7.84 -1.19
CA ALA A 111 -9.26 -6.77 -0.21
C ALA A 111 -9.97 -7.24 1.07
N ILE A 112 -9.32 -6.98 2.21
CA ILE A 112 -9.78 -7.45 3.53
C ILE A 112 -10.93 -6.58 4.07
N GLU A 113 -11.08 -5.36 3.55
CA GLU A 113 -12.11 -4.43 4.00
C GLU A 113 -13.35 -4.47 3.09
N ASP A 114 -14.49 -4.76 3.70
CA ASP A 114 -15.80 -4.81 3.06
C ASP A 114 -16.14 -3.43 2.46
N SER A 115 -16.44 -3.42 1.16
CA SER A 115 -17.22 -2.38 0.48
C SER A 115 -16.61 -0.99 0.25
N MET A 116 -15.30 -0.87 0.01
CA MET A 116 -14.73 0.43 -0.34
C MET A 116 -14.41 0.57 -1.83
N THR A 117 -14.93 1.63 -2.43
CA THR A 117 -14.41 2.20 -3.67
C THR A 117 -12.91 2.43 -3.54
N PHE A 118 -12.11 1.83 -4.41
CA PHE A 118 -10.68 2.11 -4.41
C PHE A 118 -10.32 3.15 -5.45
N LEU A 119 -9.42 4.05 -5.08
CA LEU A 119 -8.71 4.88 -6.04
C LEU A 119 -7.43 4.13 -6.42
N VAL A 120 -7.12 4.09 -7.72
CA VAL A 120 -5.95 3.33 -8.22
C VAL A 120 -4.96 4.30 -8.86
N GLY A 121 -3.70 4.18 -8.47
CA GLY A 121 -2.57 4.89 -9.04
C GLY A 121 -1.53 3.92 -9.59
N PHE A 122 -0.75 4.41 -10.55
CA PHE A 122 0.42 3.71 -11.09
C PHE A 122 1.63 4.61 -10.89
N ILE A 123 2.55 4.20 -10.02
CA ILE A 123 3.70 5.01 -9.62
C ILE A 123 4.95 4.12 -9.55
N ASP A 124 6.03 4.53 -10.20
CA ASP A 124 7.35 3.94 -10.00
C ASP A 124 7.91 4.39 -8.64
N MET A 125 7.94 3.47 -7.68
CA MET A 125 8.32 3.73 -6.30
C MET A 125 9.79 3.38 -6.00
N ASP A 126 10.46 2.59 -6.85
CA ASP A 126 11.82 2.08 -6.61
C ASP A 126 12.84 2.40 -7.73
N ASN A 127 12.46 3.30 -8.64
CA ASN A 127 13.26 3.80 -9.75
C ASN A 127 13.70 2.72 -10.74
N ASP A 128 12.89 1.68 -10.92
CA ASP A 128 13.17 0.59 -11.88
C ASP A 128 12.46 0.77 -13.23
N THR A 129 11.78 1.91 -13.42
CA THR A 129 10.96 2.28 -14.59
C THR A 129 9.69 1.45 -14.80
N LYS A 130 9.35 0.58 -13.86
CA LYS A 130 8.09 -0.15 -13.79
C LYS A 130 7.26 0.48 -12.68
N ASN A 131 5.98 0.68 -12.95
CA ASN A 131 5.10 1.24 -11.93
C ASN A 131 4.64 0.13 -10.99
N GLU A 132 4.61 0.43 -9.71
CA GLU A 132 3.72 -0.25 -8.78
C GLU A 132 2.28 0.19 -9.04
N ILE A 133 1.36 -0.73 -8.74
CA ILE A 133 -0.08 -0.44 -8.66
C ILE A 133 -0.36 -0.11 -7.20
N ILE A 134 -0.88 1.09 -6.94
CA ILE A 134 -1.30 1.52 -5.62
C ILE A 134 -2.82 1.54 -5.61
N VAL A 135 -3.42 0.74 -4.74
CA VAL A 135 -4.86 0.71 -4.49
C VAL A 135 -5.08 1.39 -3.14
N ARG A 136 -5.72 2.56 -3.13
CA ARG A 136 -5.98 3.33 -1.91
C ARG A 136 -7.47 3.34 -1.56
N THR A 137 -7.79 3.25 -0.27
CA THR A 137 -9.14 3.48 0.23
C THR A 137 -9.54 4.94 0.07
N PRO A 138 -10.84 5.27 0.10
CA PRO A 138 -11.31 6.62 0.33
C PRO A 138 -10.82 7.10 1.71
N PRO A 139 -10.64 8.41 1.89
CA PRO A 139 -10.29 8.97 3.18
C PRO A 139 -11.38 8.70 4.21
N ASN A 140 -10.99 8.35 5.44
CA ASN A 140 -11.92 8.28 6.57
C ASN A 140 -12.28 9.69 7.08
N MET A 141 -13.02 9.78 8.18
CA MET A 141 -13.42 11.08 8.78
C MET A 141 -12.24 12.00 9.16
N ASN A 142 -11.05 11.45 9.34
CA ASN A 142 -9.84 12.20 9.68
C ASN A 142 -8.95 12.45 8.46
N GLY A 143 -9.40 12.11 7.25
CA GLY A 143 -8.60 12.21 6.03
C GLY A 143 -7.66 11.03 5.78
N ASN A 144 -7.56 10.08 6.73
CA ASN A 144 -6.62 8.96 6.61
C ASN A 144 -7.08 7.99 5.52
N THR A 145 -6.14 7.57 4.68
CA THR A 145 -6.33 6.51 3.68
C THR A 145 -5.42 5.33 3.98
N TRP A 146 -5.74 4.16 3.43
CA TRP A 146 -4.88 2.96 3.47
C TRP A 146 -4.49 2.60 2.04
N GLN A 147 -3.23 2.25 1.82
CA GLN A 147 -2.69 1.93 0.51
C GLN A 147 -2.17 0.50 0.49
N ASP A 148 -2.73 -0.33 -0.39
CA ASP A 148 -2.13 -1.60 -0.78
C ASP A 148 -1.29 -1.41 -2.05
N VAL A 149 -0.06 -1.91 -2.02
CA VAL A 149 0.90 -1.80 -3.13
C VAL A 149 1.07 -3.17 -3.78
N PHE A 150 1.00 -3.20 -5.10
CA PHE A 150 1.23 -4.38 -5.91
C PHE A 150 2.31 -4.13 -6.96
N ARG A 151 3.08 -5.17 -7.28
CA ARG A 151 4.16 -5.11 -8.27
C ARG A 151 4.09 -6.32 -9.20
N TYR A 152 4.50 -6.13 -10.45
CA TYR A 152 4.65 -7.24 -11.37
C TYR A 152 5.98 -7.98 -11.15
N SER A 153 5.86 -9.28 -10.96
CA SER A 153 6.96 -10.24 -10.85
C SER A 153 7.14 -10.94 -12.19
N ALA A 154 8.26 -10.64 -12.86
CA ALA A 154 8.62 -11.33 -14.11
C ALA A 154 8.93 -12.81 -13.88
N ASP A 155 9.44 -13.16 -12.68
CA ASP A 155 9.82 -14.53 -12.32
C ASP A 155 8.58 -15.45 -12.25
N ASN A 156 7.47 -14.92 -11.74
CA ASN A 156 6.22 -15.66 -11.57
C ASN A 156 5.16 -15.33 -12.63
N ASP A 157 5.49 -14.44 -13.57
CA ASP A 157 4.57 -13.88 -14.55
C ASP A 157 3.25 -13.38 -13.92
N SER A 158 3.34 -12.70 -12.77
CA SER A 158 2.18 -12.36 -11.96
C SER A 158 2.26 -11.00 -11.29
N ILE A 159 1.10 -10.45 -10.91
CA ILE A 159 1.01 -9.30 -9.99
C ILE A 159 0.99 -9.82 -8.56
N GLU A 160 1.92 -9.34 -7.74
CA GLU A 160 2.13 -9.73 -6.36
C GLU A 160 1.89 -8.57 -5.39
N TYR A 161 1.43 -8.89 -4.20
CA TYR A 161 1.33 -7.93 -3.10
C TYR A 161 2.73 -7.59 -2.57
N ALA A 162 3.08 -6.31 -2.62
CA ALA A 162 4.38 -5.78 -2.23
C ALA A 162 4.38 -5.22 -0.79
N GLY A 163 3.25 -4.74 -0.28
CA GLY A 163 3.14 -4.21 1.08
C GLY A 163 2.00 -3.20 1.22
N ASN A 164 1.87 -2.61 2.40
CA ASN A 164 0.93 -1.53 2.67
C ASN A 164 1.49 -0.47 3.61
N PHE A 165 0.89 0.71 3.55
CA PHE A 165 1.12 1.83 4.43
C PHE A 165 -0.12 2.75 4.44
N SER A 166 -0.09 3.77 5.28
CA SER A 166 -1.18 4.71 5.49
C SER A 166 -0.92 6.08 4.86
N THR A 167 -2.00 6.86 4.80
CA THR A 167 -2.16 8.24 4.32
C THR A 167 -0.94 8.97 3.75
N ASP A 168 -0.15 9.67 4.58
CA ASP A 168 0.75 10.70 4.10
C ASP A 168 2.11 10.08 3.86
N TYR A 169 2.49 9.97 2.59
CA TYR A 169 3.74 9.35 2.23
C TYR A 169 4.55 10.16 1.21
N GLU A 170 5.88 10.04 1.31
CA GLU A 170 6.82 10.55 0.33
C GLU A 170 7.69 9.40 -0.21
N ILE A 171 7.80 9.31 -1.53
CA ILE A 171 8.66 8.32 -2.20
C ILE A 171 10.04 8.94 -2.41
N ARG A 172 11.06 8.34 -1.80
CA ARG A 172 12.47 8.65 -2.05
C ARG A 172 13.06 7.65 -3.04
N LYS A 173 12.88 7.93 -4.32
CA LYS A 173 13.33 7.05 -5.43
C LYS A 173 14.82 6.67 -5.35
N ASP A 174 15.68 7.63 -5.02
CA ASP A 174 17.14 7.43 -4.94
C ASP A 174 17.55 6.40 -3.89
N ASN A 175 16.78 6.33 -2.79
CA ASN A 175 17.04 5.41 -1.68
C ASN A 175 16.12 4.18 -1.72
N LYS A 176 15.18 4.13 -2.66
CA LYS A 176 14.10 3.14 -2.75
C LYS A 176 13.34 3.00 -1.43
N THR A 177 13.02 4.14 -0.81
CA THR A 177 12.30 4.18 0.46
C THR A 177 10.97 4.92 0.33
N VAL A 178 10.05 4.60 1.23
CA VAL A 178 8.79 5.33 1.43
C VAL A 178 8.79 5.86 2.86
N GLU A 179 8.63 7.17 3.00
CA GLU A 179 8.50 7.87 4.28
C GLU A 179 7.01 8.04 4.57
N GLU A 180 6.47 7.31 5.52
CA GLU A 180 5.04 7.35 5.90
C GLU A 180 4.85 8.10 7.22
N THR A 181 3.93 9.05 7.24
CA THR A 181 3.43 9.71 8.44
C THR A 181 1.94 9.44 8.60
N TYR A 182 1.56 8.98 9.79
CA TYR A 182 0.18 8.87 10.22
C TYR A 182 -0.05 9.82 11.39
N GLU A 183 -0.89 10.84 11.21
CA GLU A 183 -1.11 11.88 12.23
C GLU A 183 -2.03 11.43 13.39
N GLY A 184 -2.46 10.18 13.39
CA GLY A 184 -3.29 9.62 14.43
C GLY A 184 -4.79 9.61 14.10
N SER A 185 -5.54 9.01 15.01
CA SER A 185 -6.99 9.08 15.07
C SER A 185 -7.45 8.87 16.51
N TRP A 186 -8.76 8.88 16.73
CA TRP A 186 -9.33 8.58 18.05
C TRP A 186 -8.95 7.18 18.58
N TYR A 187 -8.61 6.26 17.68
CA TYR A 187 -8.36 4.84 18.00
C TYR A 187 -6.95 4.37 17.64
N MET A 188 -6.10 5.23 17.09
CA MET A 188 -4.72 4.89 16.75
C MET A 188 -3.79 6.09 16.98
N THR A 189 -2.66 5.83 17.63
CA THR A 189 -1.64 6.84 17.91
C THR A 189 -1.00 7.38 16.63
N PRO A 190 -0.51 8.63 16.59
CA PRO A 190 0.34 9.08 15.52
C PRO A 190 1.63 8.25 15.43
N THR A 191 2.03 7.95 14.19
CA THR A 191 3.22 7.17 13.89
C THR A 191 3.99 7.76 12.72
N LYS A 192 5.28 7.40 12.62
CA LYS A 192 6.07 7.56 11.41
C LYS A 192 6.79 6.26 11.11
N THR A 193 6.78 5.85 9.85
CA THR A 193 7.39 4.60 9.42
C THR A 193 8.25 4.84 8.19
N LEU A 194 9.47 4.32 8.22
CA LEU A 194 10.32 4.29 7.04
C LEU A 194 10.27 2.88 6.47
N TYR A 195 9.85 2.76 5.22
CA TYR A 195 9.85 1.52 4.45
C TYR A 195 11.00 1.52 3.45
N GLN A 196 11.52 0.35 3.12
CA GLN A 196 12.50 0.17 2.06
C GLN A 196 12.10 -1.00 1.16
N TRP A 197 12.31 -0.84 -0.15
CA TRP A 197 12.20 -1.93 -1.09
C TRP A 197 13.29 -2.97 -0.88
N HIS A 198 12.89 -4.21 -0.65
CA HIS A 198 13.77 -5.37 -0.53
C HIS A 198 13.08 -6.61 -1.14
N ASN A 199 13.71 -7.24 -2.13
CA ASN A 199 13.20 -8.43 -2.84
C ASN A 199 11.72 -8.30 -3.26
N ASN A 200 11.39 -7.25 -4.02
CA ASN A 200 10.05 -6.94 -4.52
C ASN A 200 8.99 -6.64 -3.44
N LYS A 201 9.40 -6.43 -2.19
CA LYS A 201 8.50 -6.07 -1.08
C LYS A 201 8.92 -4.76 -0.42
N LEU A 202 7.93 -4.03 0.07
CA LEU A 202 8.11 -2.93 1.01
C LEU A 202 8.24 -3.49 2.41
N ILE A 203 9.40 -3.28 3.02
CA ILE A 203 9.73 -3.76 4.36
C ILE A 203 9.89 -2.57 5.29
N ARG A 204 9.25 -2.58 6.45
CA ARG A 204 9.46 -1.54 7.47
C ARG A 204 10.88 -1.67 8.00
N ILE A 205 11.63 -0.58 7.99
CA ILE A 205 13.02 -0.54 8.48
C ILE A 205 13.15 0.19 9.81
N LYS A 206 12.36 1.26 10.00
CA LYS A 206 12.26 2.03 11.24
C LYS A 206 10.81 2.41 11.48
N HIS A 207 10.42 2.52 12.74
CA HIS A 207 9.09 2.99 13.13
C HIS A 207 9.16 3.76 14.46
N ILE A 208 8.41 4.85 14.58
CA ILE A 208 8.18 5.55 15.83
C ILE A 208 6.69 5.79 16.06
N GLU A 209 6.28 5.79 17.32
CA GLU A 209 4.91 6.05 17.76
C GLU A 209 4.91 6.96 19.01
N LEU A 210 3.83 7.73 19.16
CA LEU A 210 3.59 8.63 20.29
C LEU A 210 2.24 8.37 20.94
N GLU A 211 2.18 7.34 21.77
CA GLU A 211 0.95 6.90 22.43
C GLU A 211 0.67 7.73 23.68
N LEU A 212 -0.60 7.97 24.02
CA LEU A 212 -0.95 8.53 25.32
C LEU A 212 -0.61 7.54 26.44
N ALA A 213 0.04 8.01 27.51
CA ALA A 213 0.38 7.20 28.67
C ALA A 213 -0.85 6.77 29.49
N ASP A 214 -1.91 7.57 29.42
CA ASP A 214 -3.22 7.32 30.00
C ASP A 214 -4.28 7.70 28.95
N SER A 215 -5.43 7.04 28.96
CA SER A 215 -6.55 7.37 28.07
C SER A 215 -7.15 8.76 28.32
N ASP A 216 -6.76 9.42 29.40
CA ASP A 216 -7.08 10.80 29.73
C ASP A 216 -6.25 11.80 28.89
N ILE A 217 -6.81 12.18 27.74
CA ILE A 217 -6.32 13.22 26.84
C ILE A 217 -6.00 14.56 27.55
N SER A 218 -6.62 14.88 28.69
CA SER A 218 -6.40 16.18 29.36
C SER A 218 -4.98 16.37 29.92
N LYS A 219 -4.25 15.27 30.14
CA LYS A 219 -2.88 15.31 30.67
C LYS A 219 -1.81 15.41 29.58
N ASP A 220 -2.12 14.97 28.36
CA ASP A 220 -1.20 14.86 27.19
C ASP A 220 0.16 14.21 27.50
N ASP A 221 0.25 13.40 28.56
CA ASP A 221 1.43 12.60 28.85
C ASP A 221 1.54 11.51 27.79
N ARG A 222 2.70 11.40 27.13
CA ARG A 222 2.92 10.45 26.04
C ARG A 222 4.07 9.51 26.30
N ILE A 223 3.98 8.31 25.73
CA ILE A 223 5.06 7.33 25.64
C ILE A 223 5.61 7.36 24.22
N PHE A 224 6.92 7.56 24.11
CA PHE A 224 7.66 7.42 22.86
C PHE A 224 8.18 6.00 22.73
N ARG A 225 7.89 5.36 21.60
CA ARG A 225 8.52 4.09 21.25
C ARG A 225 9.22 4.17 19.90
N TYR A 226 10.36 3.50 19.82
CA TYR A 226 11.17 3.37 18.61
C TYR A 226 11.46 1.92 18.32
N TYR A 227 11.26 1.54 17.06
CA TYR A 227 11.45 0.20 16.57
C TYR A 227 12.37 0.18 15.35
N GLU A 228 13.11 -0.92 15.20
CA GLU A 228 13.95 -1.17 14.03
C GLU A 228 13.76 -2.60 13.55
N ASN A 229 13.93 -2.79 12.25
CA ASN A 229 13.99 -4.11 11.64
C ASN A 229 15.42 -4.68 11.70
N PRO A 230 15.64 -5.87 12.29
CA PRO A 230 16.97 -6.41 12.48
C PRO A 230 17.59 -7.04 11.23
N THR A 231 16.78 -7.49 10.26
CA THR A 231 17.25 -8.44 9.23
C THR A 231 16.81 -8.11 7.81
N LEU A 232 15.80 -7.26 7.61
CA LEU A 232 15.23 -6.84 6.31
C LEU A 232 14.66 -7.95 5.43
N ASP A 233 14.91 -9.22 5.74
CA ASP A 233 14.37 -10.40 5.04
C ASP A 233 12.87 -10.63 5.33
N LYS A 234 12.39 -10.03 6.43
CA LYS A 234 11.00 -10.12 6.89
C LYS A 234 10.55 -8.76 7.37
N ASP A 235 9.24 -8.53 7.27
CA ASP A 235 8.62 -7.35 7.86
C ASP A 235 8.41 -7.56 9.36
N THR A 236 9.49 -7.41 10.13
CA THR A 236 9.51 -7.57 11.58
C THR A 236 10.20 -6.40 12.24
N LEU A 237 9.52 -5.78 13.21
CA LEU A 237 10.05 -4.68 13.99
C LEU A 237 10.34 -5.15 15.42
N ILE A 238 11.46 -4.69 15.98
CA ILE A 238 11.83 -4.94 17.37
C ILE A 238 11.88 -3.60 18.11
N LEU A 239 11.20 -3.53 19.26
CA LEU A 239 11.24 -2.39 20.16
C LEU A 239 12.68 -2.17 20.67
N LYS A 240 13.21 -0.97 20.44
CA LYS A 240 14.55 -0.55 20.87
C LYS A 240 14.50 0.42 22.04
N ILE A 241 13.50 1.30 22.06
CA ILE A 241 13.34 2.35 23.07
C ILE A 241 11.87 2.45 23.42
N GLU A 242 11.55 2.48 24.71
CA GLU A 242 10.26 2.86 25.25
C GLU A 242 10.51 3.76 26.47
N VAL A 243 10.06 5.01 26.40
CA VAL A 243 10.29 6.02 27.44
C VAL A 243 9.16 7.04 27.45
N PRO A 244 8.91 7.74 28.58
CA PRO A 244 8.09 8.93 28.56
C PRO A 244 8.62 9.94 27.53
N TYR A 245 7.74 10.49 26.71
CA TYR A 245 8.07 11.49 25.70
C TYR A 245 8.33 12.84 26.37
N THR A 246 9.49 12.93 27.00
CA THR A 246 9.94 14.11 27.74
C THR A 246 11.40 14.39 27.38
N GLY A 247 11.70 15.67 27.16
CA GLY A 247 13.06 16.12 26.90
C GLY A 247 13.44 16.17 25.42
N ARG A 248 14.36 17.08 25.14
CA ARG A 248 14.75 17.51 23.78
C ARG A 248 15.20 16.36 22.86
N LYS A 249 15.87 15.34 23.40
CA LYS A 249 16.38 14.21 22.62
C LYS A 249 15.27 13.50 21.84
N TYR A 250 14.18 13.14 22.50
CA TYR A 250 13.12 12.34 21.86
C TYR A 250 12.24 13.20 20.97
N GLU A 251 12.05 14.48 21.31
CA GLU A 251 11.44 15.45 20.40
C GLU A 251 12.24 15.59 19.10
N ASP A 252 13.56 15.68 19.19
CA ASP A 252 14.44 15.78 18.02
C ASP A 252 14.40 14.49 17.18
N MET A 253 14.31 13.32 17.83
CA MET A 253 14.10 12.04 17.13
C MET A 253 12.76 12.00 16.39
N TRP A 254 11.67 12.49 17.00
CA TRP A 254 10.36 12.54 16.36
C TRP A 254 10.32 13.52 15.18
N LYS A 255 10.86 14.73 15.37
CA LYS A 255 10.87 15.80 14.36
C LYS A 255 11.74 15.43 13.17
N ASN A 256 12.91 14.83 13.41
CA ASN A 256 13.90 14.53 12.38
C ASN A 256 13.94 13.04 12.01
N PHE A 257 12.86 12.29 12.23
CA PHE A 257 12.82 10.83 12.09
C PHE A 257 13.37 10.33 10.75
N PHE A 258 12.95 10.93 9.63
CA PHE A 258 13.39 10.55 8.29
C PHE A 258 14.79 11.06 7.91
N SER A 259 15.33 12.01 8.68
CA SER A 259 16.67 12.58 8.43
C SER A 259 17.78 11.86 9.21
N ASN A 260 17.43 10.91 10.10
CA ASN A 260 18.34 10.21 11.01
C ASN A 260 18.51 8.73 10.67
#